data_AF-A0AB40C2T1-F1
#
_entry.id   AF-A0AB40C2T1-F1
#
_cell.length_a   1.000
_cell.length_b   1.000
_cell.length_c   1.000
_cell.angle_alpha   90.00
_cell.angle_beta   90.00
_cell.angle_gamma   90.00
#
_symmetry.space_group_name_H-M   'P 1'
#
loop_
_entity.id
_entity.type
_entity.pdbx_description
1 polymer ?
#
loop_
_entity_poly.entity_id
_entity_poly.type
_entity_poly.pdbx_seq_one_letter_code
_entity_poly.pdbx_strand_id
1 'polypeptide(L)'
;MRIERVSSIELEPRTLTLDQLQYAREAALYILSTKSLEEAVGIFTEGLEPVLSLTEKGMMHEETDEINHLSSDNMMTSSLAEETRDIASAPF
;
A
#
# COMPACT_ATOMS: atom_id res chain seq x y z
N MET A 1 30.23 16.46 11.23
CA MET A 1 29.24 15.53 10.63
C MET A 1 28.90 16.07 9.26
N ARG A 2 29.24 15.36 8.16
CA ARG A 2 28.86 15.76 6.81
C ARG A 2 27.52 15.08 6.49
N ILE A 3 26.53 15.85 6.08
CA ILE A 3 25.25 15.31 5.60
C ILE A 3 25.47 14.93 4.14
N GLU A 4 25.45 13.63 3.86
CA GLU A 4 25.45 13.12 2.49
C GLU A 4 24.02 13.25 1.95
N ARG A 5 23.86 13.91 0.80
CA ARG A 5 22.57 13.93 0.10
C ARG A 5 22.47 12.67 -0.73
N VAL A 6 21.55 11.80 -0.37
CA VAL A 6 21.07 10.69 -1.22
C VAL A 6 19.76 11.13 -1.86
N SER A 7 19.54 10.77 -3.11
CA SER A 7 18.28 11.10 -3.80
C SER A 7 17.20 10.13 -3.33
N SER A 8 15.98 10.61 -3.07
CA SER A 8 14.89 9.76 -2.57
C SER A 8 14.64 8.51 -3.45
N ILE A 9 14.86 8.63 -4.76
CA ILE A 9 14.74 7.55 -5.73
C ILE A 9 15.64 6.33 -5.44
N GLU A 10 16.76 6.50 -4.73
CA GLU A 10 17.67 5.41 -4.36
C GLU A 10 17.14 4.56 -3.21
N LEU A 11 16.19 5.11 -2.44
CA LEU A 11 15.55 4.46 -1.30
C LEU A 11 14.16 3.90 -1.64
N GLU A 12 13.63 4.20 -2.83
CA GLU A 12 12.33 3.75 -3.27
C GLU A 12 12.37 2.28 -3.72
N PRO A 13 11.30 1.50 -3.45
CA PRO A 13 11.17 0.16 -4.00
C PRO A 13 11.14 0.24 -5.53
N ARG A 14 11.91 -0.64 -6.19
CA ARG A 14 11.93 -0.69 -7.66
C ARG A 14 10.55 -1.05 -8.20
N THR A 15 10.04 -0.20 -9.09
CA THR A 15 8.81 -0.45 -9.84
C THR A 15 9.09 -1.38 -11.04
N LEU A 16 8.05 -2.11 -11.47
CA LEU A 16 8.12 -2.95 -12.67
C LEU A 16 8.21 -2.09 -13.94
N THR A 17 8.95 -2.57 -14.94
CA THR A 17 8.87 -2.00 -16.30
C THR A 17 7.52 -2.33 -16.93
N LEU A 18 7.17 -1.64 -18.03
CA LEU A 18 5.90 -1.90 -18.73
C LEU A 18 5.75 -3.36 -19.17
N ASP A 19 6.80 -3.97 -19.72
CA ASP A 19 6.77 -5.36 -20.17
C ASP A 19 6.61 -6.34 -19.00
N GLN A 20 7.30 -6.07 -17.88
CA GLN A 20 7.15 -6.86 -16.66
C GLN A 20 5.73 -6.75 -16.08
N LEU A 21 5.15 -5.54 -16.12
CA LEU A 21 3.79 -5.30 -15.67
C LEU A 21 2.78 -6.06 -16.54
N GLN A 22 2.93 -6.02 -17.87
CA GLN A 22 2.07 -6.75 -18.79
C GLN A 22 2.17 -8.26 -18.55
N TYR A 23 3.39 -8.78 -18.46
CA TYR A 23 3.60 -10.20 -18.16
C TYR A 23 2.97 -10.61 -16.82
N ALA A 24 3.20 -9.84 -15.76
CA ALA A 24 2.63 -10.10 -14.44
C ALA A 24 1.09 -10.10 -14.48
N ARG A 25 0.50 -9.20 -15.27
CA ARG A 25 -0.96 -9.12 -15.46
C ARG A 25 -1.50 -10.39 -16.12
N GLU A 26 -0.90 -10.84 -17.22
CA GLU A 26 -1.36 -12.05 -17.91
C GLU A 26 -1.19 -13.30 -17.03
N ALA A 27 -0.09 -13.39 -16.28
CA ALA A 27 0.11 -14.46 -15.30
C ALA A 27 -0.94 -14.44 -14.18
N ALA A 28 -1.27 -13.25 -13.66
CA ALA A 28 -2.30 -13.09 -12.63
C ALA A 28 -3.68 -13.51 -13.14
N LEU A 29 -4.04 -13.12 -14.37
CA LEU A 29 -5.30 -13.54 -15.01
C LEU A 29 -5.37 -15.07 -15.18
N TYR A 30 -4.27 -15.68 -15.60
CA TYR A 30 -4.20 -17.14 -15.71
C TYR A 30 -4.46 -17.83 -14.37
N ILE A 31 -3.83 -17.36 -13.27
CA ILE A 31 -4.04 -17.90 -11.92
C ILE A 31 -5.51 -17.76 -11.51
N LEU A 32 -6.09 -16.57 -11.64
CA LEU A 32 -7.49 -16.31 -11.26
C LEU A 32 -8.49 -17.15 -12.06
N SER A 33 -8.16 -17.49 -13.30
CA SER A 33 -9.04 -18.30 -14.16
C SER A 33 -8.91 -19.82 -13.94
N THR A 34 -7.78 -20.29 -13.41
CA THR A 34 -7.46 -21.73 -13.34
C THR A 34 -7.39 -22.29 -11.93
N LYS A 35 -7.18 -21.44 -10.92
CA LYS A 35 -6.98 -21.85 -9.53
C LYS A 35 -8.21 -21.56 -8.68
N SER A 36 -8.33 -22.32 -7.59
CA SER A 36 -9.31 -21.99 -6.56
C SER A 36 -8.94 -20.67 -5.86
N LEU A 37 -9.92 -20.03 -5.21
CA LEU A 37 -9.67 -18.78 -4.49
C LEU A 37 -8.59 -18.94 -3.42
N GLU A 38 -8.63 -20.02 -2.66
CA GLU A 38 -7.67 -20.30 -1.58
C GLU A 38 -6.24 -20.45 -2.11
N GLU A 39 -6.06 -21.23 -3.18
CA GLU A 39 -4.74 -21.37 -3.83
C GLU A 39 -4.26 -20.05 -4.43
N ALA A 40 -5.15 -19.28 -5.07
CA ALA A 40 -4.80 -18.00 -5.65
C ALA A 40 -4.32 -17.01 -4.59
N VAL A 41 -5.02 -16.93 -3.44
CA VAL A 41 -4.60 -16.11 -2.30
C VAL A 41 -3.23 -16.55 -1.79
N GLY A 42 -2.99 -17.86 -1.67
CA GLY A 42 -1.67 -18.38 -1.31
C GLY A 42 -0.58 -17.88 -2.26
N ILE A 43 -0.78 -18.02 -3.56
CA ILE A 43 0.20 -17.59 -4.58
C ILE A 43 0.45 -16.08 -4.53
N PHE A 44 -0.59 -15.25 -4.39
CA PHE A 44 -0.44 -13.79 -4.41
C PHE A 44 0.15 -13.21 -3.12
N THR A 45 0.09 -13.95 -2.01
CA THR A 45 0.55 -13.46 -0.70
C THR A 45 1.85 -14.11 -0.24
N GLU A 46 2.31 -15.16 -0.92
CA GLU A 46 3.55 -15.83 -0.62
C GLU A 46 4.76 -14.89 -0.76
N GLY A 47 5.53 -14.74 0.32
CA GLY A 47 6.76 -13.96 0.32
C GLY A 47 6.59 -12.44 0.33
N LEU A 48 5.39 -11.91 0.60
CA LEU A 48 5.21 -10.47 0.81
C LEU A 48 5.90 -10.02 2.10
N GLU A 49 6.76 -9.02 1.99
CA GLU A 49 7.41 -8.35 3.12
C GLU A 49 6.76 -6.97 3.36
N PRO A 50 6.60 -6.55 4.63
CA PRO A 50 6.13 -5.20 4.94
C PRO A 50 7.06 -4.13 4.36
N VAL A 51 6.47 -3.05 3.83
CA VAL A 51 7.25 -1.88 3.44
C VAL A 51 7.74 -1.20 4.72
N LEU A 52 9.06 -1.23 4.95
CA LEU A 52 9.67 -0.50 6.05
C LEU A 52 9.40 1.00 5.87
N SER A 53 8.64 1.61 6.77
CA SER A 53 8.49 3.06 6.81
C SER A 53 9.84 3.68 7.17
N LEU A 54 10.32 4.65 6.41
CA LEU A 54 11.60 5.37 6.63
C LEU A 54 11.61 6.22 7.93
N THR A 55 10.70 5.99 8.87
CA THR A 55 10.54 6.74 10.12
C THR A 55 11.64 6.46 11.14
N GLU A 56 12.49 5.44 10.95
CA GLU A 56 13.52 5.06 11.93
C GLU A 56 14.79 5.94 11.94
N LYS A 57 14.80 7.08 11.24
CA LYS A 57 15.88 8.06 11.38
C LYS A 57 15.38 9.48 11.64
N GLY A 58 14.75 9.66 12.80
CA GLY A 58 14.83 10.93 13.54
C GLY A 58 13.65 11.88 13.44
N MET A 59 12.41 11.40 13.39
CA MET A 59 11.25 12.23 13.76
C MET A 59 10.48 11.56 14.89
N MET A 60 10.80 11.98 16.12
CA MET A 60 9.94 11.76 17.29
C MET A 60 8.67 12.58 17.06
N HIS A 61 7.64 11.99 16.43
CA HIS A 61 6.29 12.50 16.61
C HIS A 61 5.79 11.89 17.92
N GLU A 62 5.67 12.73 18.94
CA GLU A 62 4.97 12.39 20.18
C GLU A 62 3.48 12.24 19.82
N GLU A 63 3.06 11.02 19.51
CA GLU A 63 1.64 10.66 19.48
C GLU A 63 1.25 10.22 20.89
N THR A 64 0.41 11.04 21.53
CA THR A 64 -0.24 10.71 22.80
C THR A 64 -1.20 9.54 22.62
N ASP A 65 -1.03 8.52 23.45
CA ASP A 65 -1.84 7.29 23.54
C ASP A 65 -3.33 7.55 23.80
N GLU A 66 -4.19 7.59 22.78
CA GLU A 66 -5.63 7.23 22.88
C GLU A 66 -6.04 6.73 21.48
N ILE A 67 -6.50 5.50 21.25
CA ILE A 67 -7.82 4.98 21.64
C ILE A 67 -7.79 3.44 21.50
N ASN A 68 -8.17 2.77 22.59
CA ASN A 68 -8.46 1.34 22.63
C ASN A 68 -9.89 1.08 22.10
N HIS A 69 -10.16 -0.16 21.66
CA HIS A 69 -11.48 -0.83 21.62
C HIS A 69 -12.46 -0.61 20.43
N LEU A 70 -12.66 -1.64 19.57
CA LEU A 70 -13.73 -2.66 19.70
C LEU A 70 -13.91 -3.55 18.45
N SER A 71 -14.14 -4.84 18.72
CA SER A 71 -14.44 -5.93 17.79
C SER A 71 -15.85 -5.88 17.18
N SER A 72 -16.01 -6.59 16.05
CA SER A 72 -17.18 -7.29 15.49
C SER A 72 -18.59 -6.68 15.56
N ASP A 73 -19.18 -6.56 14.36
CA ASP A 73 -20.60 -6.59 13.98
C ASP A 73 -21.56 -5.57 14.63
N ASN A 74 -22.06 -4.61 13.83
CA ASN A 74 -23.48 -4.33 13.58
C ASN A 74 -23.74 -2.87 13.12
N MET A 75 -24.28 -2.76 11.91
CA MET A 75 -25.12 -1.70 11.32
C MET A 75 -25.01 -0.22 11.73
N MET A 76 -24.69 0.58 10.70
CA MET A 76 -25.36 1.82 10.26
C MET A 76 -25.30 3.07 11.17
N THR A 77 -25.12 4.21 10.49
CA THR A 77 -25.14 5.60 10.97
C THR A 77 -23.77 6.03 11.52
N SER A 78 -22.99 6.79 10.76
CA SER A 78 -23.25 8.22 10.68
C SER A 78 -22.51 8.85 9.49
N SER A 79 -23.31 9.50 8.64
CA SER A 79 -22.98 10.63 7.78
C SER A 79 -21.62 11.32 8.06
N LEU A 80 -20.64 11.11 7.16
CA LEU A 80 -19.72 12.17 6.76
C LEU A 80 -19.84 12.28 5.25
N ALA A 81 -20.42 13.41 4.86
CA ALA A 81 -20.77 13.77 3.52
C ALA A 81 -19.58 13.68 2.56
N GLU A 82 -19.95 13.40 1.32
CA GLU A 82 -19.16 13.53 0.11
C GLU A 82 -18.20 14.72 0.14
N GLU A 83 -16.91 14.43 0.04
CA GLU A 83 -15.99 15.32 -0.67
C GLU A 83 -15.19 14.45 -1.63
N THR A 84 -15.81 14.15 -2.78
CA THR A 84 -15.10 13.57 -3.93
C THR A 84 -14.03 14.58 -4.33
N ARG A 85 -12.78 14.34 -3.91
CA ARG A 85 -11.65 15.19 -4.28
C ARG A 85 -11.55 15.25 -5.80
N ASP A 86 -11.74 16.44 -6.36
CA ASP A 86 -11.67 16.73 -7.78
C ASP A 86 -10.23 16.53 -8.28
N ILE A 87 -9.96 15.35 -8.84
CA ILE A 87 -8.67 15.00 -9.44
C ILE A 87 -8.41 15.77 -10.75
N ALA A 88 -9.42 16.43 -11.32
CA ALA A 88 -9.28 17.11 -12.61
C ALA A 88 -8.51 18.44 -12.51
N SER A 89 -8.30 18.97 -11.29
CA SER A 89 -7.59 20.24 -11.07
C SER A 89 -6.15 20.07 -10.55
N ALA A 90 -5.60 18.86 -10.48
CA ALA A 90 -4.22 18.67 -10.03
C ALA A 90 -3.23 19.14 -11.13
N PRO A 91 -2.24 19.99 -10.80
CA PRO A 91 -1.22 20.43 -11.76
C PRO A 91 -0.29 19.28 -12.18
N PHE A 92 0.20 19.35 -13.43
CA PHE A 92 1.30 18.51 -13.94
C PHE A 92 2.67 19.01 -13.46
#